data_AF-X1QFN3-F1
#
_entry.id   AF-X1QFN3-F1
#
_cell.length_a   1.000
_cell.length_b   1.000
_cell.length_c   1.000
_cell.angle_alpha   90.00
_cell.angle_beta   90.00
_cell.angle_gamma   90.00
#
_symmetry.space_group_name_H-M   'P 1'
#
loop_
_entity.id
_entity.type
_entity.pdbx_description
1 polymer ?
#
loop_
_entity_poly.entity_id
_entity_poly.type
_entity_poly.pdbx_seq_one_letter_code
_entity_poly.pdbx_strand_id
1 'polypeptide(L)'
;TNLFGIEWSFRISDDGEILTTITATSEDGMLAIRVPAGIIALDKYGNPLDSLEAAVDESPPDPPEDAHIIGLAYDFGPVGATFDPGITLTWKYDPEALPEGVAEEDLVIAYYDQAASKWVEVDCVVDTENNTITASVEHFTTFAIIGAVTPAPPPPAPAAFLVSNLSIKPAEVEPKEAVAISVSIANTGGTEGSYTVVLTINGVKEVEKRVTLAAGKSQDVSFTVAKEA
;
A
#
# COMPACT_ATOMS: atom_id res chain seq x y z
N THR A 1 9.70 -36.57 -12.65
CA THR A 1 9.26 -35.18 -12.41
C THR A 1 9.55 -34.81 -10.99
N ASN A 2 10.15 -33.65 -10.74
CA ASN A 2 10.61 -33.26 -9.41
C ASN A 2 9.97 -31.94 -8.97
N LEU A 3 8.84 -32.02 -8.29
CA LEU A 3 8.26 -30.89 -7.57
C LEU A 3 8.83 -30.91 -6.16
N PHE A 4 9.69 -29.94 -5.82
CA PHE A 4 10.25 -29.78 -4.47
C PHE A 4 10.94 -31.04 -3.90
N GLY A 5 11.77 -31.70 -4.70
CA GLY A 5 12.48 -32.93 -4.29
C GLY A 5 11.65 -34.21 -4.40
N ILE A 6 10.36 -34.15 -4.74
CA ILE A 6 9.47 -35.32 -4.74
C ILE A 6 9.31 -35.85 -6.16
N GLU A 7 9.70 -37.11 -6.39
CA GLU A 7 9.43 -37.81 -7.65
C GLU A 7 7.92 -38.06 -7.80
N TRP A 8 7.31 -37.30 -8.71
CA TRP A 8 5.92 -37.51 -9.12
C TRP A 8 5.85 -38.07 -10.54
N SER A 9 4.77 -38.78 -10.83
CA SER A 9 4.34 -39.08 -12.19
C SER A 9 2.93 -38.51 -12.35
N PHE A 10 2.75 -37.55 -13.26
CA PHE A 10 1.43 -37.08 -13.66
C PHE A 10 1.04 -37.74 -14.99
N ARG A 11 -0.27 -37.78 -15.26
CA ARG A 11 -0.80 -38.33 -16.50
C ARG A 11 -1.16 -37.17 -17.42
N ILE A 12 -0.53 -37.15 -18.59
CA ILE A 12 -0.78 -36.19 -19.66
C ILE A 12 -1.16 -36.94 -20.94
N SER A 13 -2.08 -36.39 -21.73
CA SER A 13 -2.45 -36.95 -23.03
C SER A 13 -1.39 -36.63 -24.11
N ASP A 14 -1.52 -37.25 -25.29
CA ASP A 14 -0.67 -36.96 -26.46
C ASP A 14 -0.85 -35.51 -26.96
N ASP A 15 -2.02 -34.93 -26.68
CA ASP A 15 -2.36 -33.52 -26.98
C ASP A 15 -1.94 -32.54 -25.87
N GLY A 16 -1.31 -33.01 -24.79
CA GLY A 16 -0.83 -32.16 -23.70
C GLY A 16 -1.85 -31.93 -22.57
N GLU A 17 -2.99 -32.62 -22.57
CA GLU A 17 -4.02 -32.44 -21.54
C GLU A 17 -3.64 -33.13 -20.23
N ILE A 18 -3.61 -32.39 -19.12
CA ILE A 18 -3.43 -32.94 -17.79
C ILE A 18 -4.67 -33.74 -17.38
N LEU A 19 -4.52 -35.05 -17.21
CA LEU A 19 -5.64 -35.96 -16.94
C LEU A 19 -6.01 -36.06 -15.45
N THR A 20 -5.18 -35.53 -14.55
CA THR A 20 -5.42 -35.60 -13.11
C THR A 20 -4.87 -34.35 -12.45
N THR A 21 -5.67 -33.73 -11.58
CA THR A 21 -5.27 -32.53 -10.84
C THR A 21 -4.01 -32.82 -10.02
N ILE A 22 -3.00 -31.98 -10.20
CA ILE A 22 -1.74 -32.04 -9.46
C ILE A 22 -1.78 -30.94 -8.41
N THR A 23 -1.47 -31.31 -7.17
CA THR A 23 -1.25 -30.36 -6.09
C THR A 23 0.09 -30.66 -5.45
N ALA A 24 0.94 -29.64 -5.34
CA ALA A 24 2.21 -29.75 -4.66
C ALA A 24 2.37 -28.60 -3.67
N THR A 25 3.17 -28.81 -2.64
CA THR A 25 3.52 -27.80 -1.66
C THR A 25 5.01 -27.86 -1.44
N SER A 26 5.66 -26.71 -1.35
CA SER A 26 7.09 -26.59 -1.06
C SER A 26 7.44 -27.19 0.30
N GLU A 27 8.71 -27.57 0.48
CA GLU A 27 9.19 -28.17 1.73
C GLU A 27 8.98 -27.25 2.95
N ASP A 28 9.09 -25.94 2.75
CA ASP A 28 8.84 -24.90 3.75
C ASP A 28 7.34 -24.64 4.02
N GLY A 29 6.43 -25.22 3.24
CA GLY A 29 4.99 -25.01 3.35
C GLY A 29 4.48 -23.65 2.87
N MET A 30 5.34 -22.81 2.26
CA MET A 30 5.02 -21.43 1.88
C MET A 30 4.41 -21.32 0.48
N LEU A 31 4.74 -22.20 -0.46
CA LEU A 31 4.20 -22.19 -1.82
C LEU A 31 3.36 -23.45 -2.06
N ALA A 32 2.12 -23.27 -2.48
CA ALA A 32 1.25 -24.31 -2.98
C ALA A 32 0.97 -24.12 -4.48
N ILE A 33 1.14 -25.18 -5.26
CA ILE A 33 0.91 -25.23 -6.70
C ILE A 33 -0.32 -26.09 -6.94
N ARG A 34 -1.26 -25.61 -7.75
CA ARG A 34 -2.43 -26.38 -8.19
C ARG A 34 -2.58 -26.32 -9.70
N VAL A 35 -2.40 -27.47 -10.32
CA VAL A 35 -2.55 -27.71 -11.77
C VAL A 35 -3.83 -28.53 -11.97
N PRO A 36 -4.96 -27.94 -12.39
CA PRO A 36 -6.22 -28.67 -12.57
C PRO A 36 -6.13 -29.73 -13.68
N ALA A 37 -6.92 -30.79 -13.58
CA ALA A 37 -7.17 -31.64 -14.74
C ALA A 37 -7.92 -30.86 -15.84
N GLY A 38 -7.64 -31.18 -17.10
CA GLY A 38 -8.26 -30.58 -18.28
C GLY A 38 -7.51 -29.37 -18.87
N ILE A 39 -6.39 -28.96 -18.26
CA ILE A 39 -5.53 -27.92 -18.85
C ILE A 39 -4.58 -28.53 -19.87
N ILE A 40 -4.21 -27.75 -20.88
CA ILE A 40 -3.16 -28.07 -21.85
C ILE A 40 -1.82 -27.56 -21.32
N ALA A 41 -0.87 -28.47 -21.14
CA ALA A 41 0.46 -28.20 -20.62
C ALA A 41 1.51 -28.64 -21.64
N LEU A 42 2.17 -27.66 -22.28
CA LEU A 42 3.12 -27.90 -23.36
C LEU A 42 4.51 -27.37 -23.02
N ASP A 43 5.55 -27.98 -23.61
CA ASP A 43 6.90 -27.47 -23.61
C ASP A 43 7.09 -26.33 -24.64
N LYS A 44 8.29 -25.75 -24.67
CA LYS A 44 8.63 -24.66 -25.60
C LYS A 44 8.55 -25.02 -27.10
N TYR A 45 8.44 -26.30 -27.43
CA TYR A 45 8.32 -26.81 -28.79
C TYR A 45 6.88 -27.23 -29.13
N GLY A 46 5.93 -27.08 -28.19
CA GLY A 46 4.53 -27.46 -28.35
C GLY A 46 4.25 -28.95 -28.13
N ASN A 47 5.17 -29.70 -27.53
CA ASN A 47 4.94 -31.09 -27.14
C ASN A 47 4.36 -31.15 -25.71
N PRO A 48 3.65 -32.22 -25.34
CA PRO A 48 3.22 -32.46 -23.95
C PRO A 48 4.39 -32.34 -22.96
N LEU A 49 4.17 -31.68 -21.82
CA LEU A 49 5.17 -31.64 -20.75
C LEU A 49 5.41 -33.04 -20.19
N ASP A 50 6.68 -33.45 -20.15
CA ASP A 50 7.12 -34.70 -19.51
C ASP A 50 7.49 -34.50 -18.03
N SER A 51 7.87 -33.28 -17.66
CA SER A 51 8.26 -32.91 -16.30
C SER A 51 7.76 -31.52 -15.90
N LEU A 52 7.73 -31.33 -14.59
CA LEU A 52 7.33 -30.14 -13.86
C LEU A 52 8.30 -30.00 -12.68
N GLU A 53 8.99 -28.88 -12.61
CA GLU A 53 10.04 -28.65 -11.63
C GLU A 53 9.77 -27.35 -10.89
N ALA A 54 9.97 -27.38 -9.57
CA ALA A 54 9.89 -26.21 -8.73
C ALA A 54 10.92 -26.33 -7.61
N ALA A 55 11.73 -25.29 -7.44
CA ALA A 55 12.78 -25.21 -6.44
C ALA A 55 12.87 -23.79 -5.86
N VAL A 56 13.41 -23.65 -4.66
CA VAL A 56 13.77 -22.35 -4.11
C VAL A 56 14.93 -21.79 -4.93
N ASP A 57 14.82 -20.55 -5.37
CA ASP A 57 15.94 -19.80 -5.94
C ASP A 57 16.74 -19.18 -4.79
N GLU A 58 17.93 -19.72 -4.53
CA GLU A 58 18.81 -19.24 -3.45
C GLU A 58 19.52 -17.93 -3.79
N SER A 59 19.52 -17.51 -5.06
CA SER A 59 20.20 -16.29 -5.52
C SER A 59 19.34 -15.55 -6.57
N PRO A 60 18.12 -15.14 -6.22
CA PRO A 60 17.23 -14.49 -7.16
C PRO A 60 17.78 -13.12 -7.58
N PRO A 61 17.42 -12.63 -8.79
CA PRO A 61 17.76 -11.28 -9.21
C PRO A 61 17.19 -10.21 -8.26
N ASP A 62 17.97 -9.16 -8.01
CA ASP A 62 17.54 -8.08 -7.12
C ASP A 62 16.22 -7.44 -7.59
N PRO A 63 15.29 -7.11 -6.66
CA PRO A 63 14.09 -6.35 -6.98
C PRO A 63 14.43 -4.89 -7.35
N PRO A 64 13.46 -4.11 -7.86
CA PRO A 64 13.62 -2.66 -8.04
C PRO A 64 14.09 -1.93 -6.75
N GLU A 65 14.74 -0.77 -6.89
CA GLU A 65 15.40 -0.03 -5.79
C GLU A 65 14.48 0.24 -4.57
N ASP A 66 13.19 0.52 -4.81
CA ASP A 66 12.19 0.79 -3.77
C ASP A 66 11.31 -0.44 -3.46
N ALA A 67 11.84 -1.65 -3.59
CA ALA A 67 11.10 -2.88 -3.37
C ALA A 67 11.95 -3.98 -2.72
N HIS A 68 11.26 -4.92 -2.07
CA HIS A 68 11.86 -6.06 -1.42
C HIS A 68 11.21 -7.36 -1.90
N ILE A 69 12.01 -8.43 -2.04
CA ILE A 69 11.47 -9.78 -2.12
C ILE A 69 10.99 -10.18 -0.73
N ILE A 70 9.74 -10.60 -0.63
CA ILE A 70 9.11 -11.05 0.60
C ILE A 70 9.16 -12.58 0.65
N GLY A 71 9.87 -13.13 1.65
CA GLY A 71 10.08 -14.57 1.77
C GLY A 71 11.10 -15.09 0.75
N LEU A 72 10.73 -16.10 -0.01
CA LEU A 72 11.60 -16.79 -0.97
C LEU A 72 11.11 -16.61 -2.40
N ALA A 73 12.05 -16.57 -3.34
CA ALA A 73 11.77 -16.73 -4.75
C ALA A 73 11.80 -18.21 -5.13
N TYR A 74 10.97 -18.60 -6.08
CA TYR A 74 10.89 -19.98 -6.56
C TYR A 74 11.12 -20.02 -8.07
N ASP A 75 12.05 -20.85 -8.50
CA ASP A 75 12.32 -21.13 -9.91
C ASP A 75 11.48 -22.33 -10.36
N PHE A 76 10.83 -22.17 -11.51
CA PHE A 76 9.94 -23.18 -12.08
C PHE A 76 10.47 -23.63 -13.44
N GLY A 77 10.41 -24.94 -13.67
CA GLY A 77 10.87 -25.58 -14.90
C GLY A 77 9.86 -26.58 -15.47
N PRO A 78 10.01 -26.94 -16.75
CA PRO A 78 11.04 -26.47 -17.67
C PRO A 78 10.75 -25.06 -18.23
N VAL A 79 11.82 -24.32 -18.57
CA VAL A 79 11.70 -23.00 -19.20
C VAL A 79 10.94 -23.09 -20.53
N GLY A 80 9.96 -22.21 -20.71
CA GLY A 80 9.09 -22.17 -21.88
C GLY A 80 7.93 -23.15 -21.82
N ALA A 81 7.69 -23.77 -20.65
CA ALA A 81 6.41 -24.43 -20.39
C ALA A 81 5.25 -23.42 -20.50
N THR A 82 4.13 -23.87 -21.07
CA THR A 82 2.90 -23.08 -21.22
C THR A 82 1.69 -23.83 -20.70
N PHE A 83 0.73 -23.11 -20.10
CA PHE A 83 -0.51 -23.65 -19.53
C PHE A 83 -1.73 -22.92 -20.06
N ASP A 84 -2.70 -23.68 -20.59
CA ASP A 84 -3.97 -23.13 -21.06
C ASP A 84 -5.16 -24.02 -20.63
N PRO A 85 -6.05 -23.56 -19.74
CA PRO A 85 -5.98 -22.29 -18.99
C PRO A 85 -4.84 -22.29 -17.95
N GLY A 86 -4.49 -21.10 -17.46
CA GLY A 86 -3.44 -20.93 -16.44
C GLY A 86 -3.64 -21.75 -15.16
N ILE A 87 -2.54 -22.00 -14.46
CA ILE A 87 -2.50 -22.74 -13.19
C ILE A 87 -2.53 -21.79 -12.00
N THR A 88 -2.93 -22.29 -10.84
CA THR A 88 -2.98 -21.48 -9.63
C THR A 88 -1.74 -21.71 -8.78
N LEU A 89 -1.09 -20.60 -8.41
CA LEU A 89 -0.02 -20.57 -7.43
C LEU A 89 -0.50 -19.76 -6.23
N THR A 90 -0.34 -20.31 -5.03
CA THR A 90 -0.71 -19.68 -3.76
C THR A 90 0.50 -19.64 -2.85
N TRP A 91 0.95 -18.45 -2.51
CA TRP A 91 2.02 -18.24 -1.55
C TRP A 91 1.45 -17.79 -0.21
N LYS A 92 2.11 -18.20 0.87
CA LYS A 92 1.96 -17.65 2.20
C LYS A 92 3.06 -16.63 2.45
N TYR A 93 2.73 -15.61 3.23
CA TYR A 93 3.69 -14.66 3.74
C TYR A 93 3.51 -14.50 5.25
N ASP A 94 4.56 -14.02 5.92
CA ASP A 94 4.49 -13.67 7.33
C ASP A 94 4.36 -12.15 7.45
N PRO A 95 3.22 -11.63 7.95
CA PRO A 95 3.02 -10.19 8.12
C PRO A 95 4.01 -9.57 9.11
N GLU A 96 4.56 -10.35 10.05
CA GLU A 96 5.59 -9.87 10.98
C GLU A 96 6.99 -9.77 10.33
N ALA A 97 7.18 -10.43 9.19
CA ALA A 97 8.43 -10.41 8.44
C ALA A 97 8.47 -9.32 7.34
N LEU A 98 7.39 -8.53 7.19
CA LEU A 98 7.35 -7.46 6.20
C LEU A 98 8.31 -6.31 6.57
N PRO A 99 9.11 -5.81 5.61
CA PRO A 99 9.96 -4.64 5.82
C PRO A 99 9.16 -3.40 6.21
N GLU A 100 9.81 -2.48 6.93
CA GLU A 100 9.20 -1.19 7.26
C GLU A 100 8.82 -0.42 5.98
N GLY A 101 7.57 0.06 5.93
CA GLY A 101 7.03 0.78 4.77
C GLY A 101 6.40 -0.09 3.69
N VAL A 102 6.40 -1.41 3.83
CA VAL A 102 5.65 -2.33 2.96
C VAL A 102 4.30 -2.63 3.60
N ALA A 103 3.20 -2.30 2.92
CA ALA A 103 1.86 -2.69 3.34
C ALA A 103 1.48 -4.05 2.76
N GLU A 104 0.70 -4.85 3.50
CA GLU A 104 0.21 -6.16 3.01
C GLU A 104 -0.61 -6.03 1.72
N GLU A 105 -1.40 -4.95 1.61
CA GLU A 105 -2.22 -4.66 0.43
C GLU A 105 -1.40 -4.26 -0.81
N ASP A 106 -0.13 -3.87 -0.62
CA ASP A 106 0.80 -3.50 -1.69
C ASP A 106 1.64 -4.70 -2.17
N LEU A 107 1.41 -5.89 -1.61
CA LEU A 107 2.10 -7.10 -2.05
C LEU A 107 1.63 -7.54 -3.42
N VAL A 108 2.58 -7.81 -4.31
CA VAL A 108 2.34 -8.32 -5.66
C VAL A 108 3.12 -9.60 -5.91
N ILE A 109 2.63 -10.46 -6.80
CA ILE A 109 3.45 -11.54 -7.37
C ILE A 109 4.09 -11.01 -8.63
N ALA A 110 5.40 -11.17 -8.76
CA ALA A 110 6.13 -10.83 -9.98
C ALA A 110 6.91 -12.03 -10.49
N TYR A 111 7.09 -12.07 -11.80
CA TYR A 111 7.95 -13.02 -12.47
C TYR A 111 9.17 -12.32 -13.05
N TYR A 112 10.31 -13.01 -13.09
CA TYR A 112 11.51 -12.44 -13.69
C TYR A 112 11.53 -12.69 -15.21
N ASP A 113 11.44 -11.62 -16.00
CA ASP A 113 11.70 -11.66 -17.44
C ASP A 113 13.21 -11.57 -17.66
N GLN A 114 13.84 -12.71 -17.95
CA GLN A 114 15.29 -12.79 -18.20
C GLN A 114 15.72 -11.98 -19.43
N ALA A 115 14.86 -11.87 -20.45
CA ALA A 115 15.19 -11.13 -21.68
C ALA A 115 15.16 -9.62 -21.45
N ALA A 116 14.22 -9.13 -20.64
CA ALA A 116 14.15 -7.74 -20.21
C ALA A 116 15.04 -7.43 -18.99
N SER A 117 15.56 -8.47 -18.32
CA SER A 117 16.26 -8.38 -17.03
C SER A 117 15.44 -7.60 -15.98
N LYS A 118 14.13 -7.89 -15.90
CA LYS A 118 13.19 -7.11 -15.08
C LYS A 118 12.13 -8.02 -14.44
N TRP A 119 11.76 -7.69 -13.20
CA TRP A 119 10.55 -8.20 -12.56
C TRP A 119 9.29 -7.60 -13.21
N VAL A 120 8.36 -8.46 -13.61
CA VAL A 120 7.08 -8.12 -14.23
C VAL A 120 5.95 -8.62 -13.35
N GLU A 121 5.07 -7.72 -12.94
CA GLU A 121 3.94 -8.01 -12.08
C GLU A 121 2.90 -8.92 -12.77
N VAL A 122 2.28 -9.79 -11.98
CA VAL A 122 1.20 -10.69 -12.37
C VAL A 122 -0.04 -10.29 -11.59
N ASP A 123 -1.21 -10.39 -12.24
CA ASP A 123 -2.49 -10.21 -11.56
C ASP A 123 -2.62 -11.23 -10.41
N CYS A 124 -2.85 -10.71 -9.21
CA CYS A 124 -2.90 -11.50 -7.99
C CYS A 124 -3.93 -10.97 -7.00
N VAL A 125 -4.34 -11.84 -6.09
CA VAL A 125 -5.26 -11.52 -5.01
C VAL A 125 -4.58 -11.76 -3.68
N VAL A 126 -4.45 -10.69 -2.89
CA VAL A 126 -3.99 -10.75 -1.50
C VAL A 126 -5.17 -11.02 -0.58
N ASP A 127 -5.02 -12.00 0.30
CA ASP A 127 -5.91 -12.33 1.39
C ASP A 127 -5.16 -12.10 2.71
N THR A 128 -5.39 -10.92 3.30
CA THR A 128 -4.76 -10.48 4.55
C THR A 128 -5.37 -11.15 5.79
N GLU A 129 -6.48 -11.88 5.66
CA GLU A 129 -7.04 -12.65 6.78
C GLU A 129 -6.30 -13.99 6.91
N ASN A 130 -5.95 -14.59 5.79
CA ASN A 130 -5.24 -15.87 5.72
C ASN A 130 -3.73 -15.73 5.49
N ASN A 131 -3.22 -14.50 5.33
CA ASN A 131 -1.82 -14.17 5.00
C ASN A 131 -1.33 -14.91 3.75
N THR A 132 -2.14 -14.87 2.70
CA THR A 132 -1.84 -15.53 1.42
C THR A 132 -1.98 -14.59 0.24
N ILE A 133 -1.22 -14.86 -0.81
CA ILE A 133 -1.31 -14.19 -2.10
C ILE A 133 -1.41 -15.24 -3.20
N THR A 134 -2.39 -15.08 -4.10
CA THR A 134 -2.70 -16.08 -5.14
C THR A 134 -2.66 -15.45 -6.52
N ALA A 135 -2.01 -16.11 -7.48
CA ALA A 135 -2.00 -15.71 -8.88
C ALA A 135 -2.33 -16.88 -9.81
N SER A 136 -2.86 -16.54 -10.98
CA SER A 136 -2.99 -17.46 -12.12
C SER A 136 -1.81 -17.23 -13.07
N VAL A 137 -1.04 -18.27 -13.37
CA VAL A 137 0.13 -18.19 -14.25
C VAL A 137 0.01 -19.15 -15.42
N GLU A 138 0.47 -18.71 -16.58
CA GLU A 138 0.38 -19.46 -17.84
C GLU A 138 1.74 -19.96 -18.35
N HIS A 139 2.81 -19.71 -17.59
CA HIS A 139 4.17 -20.09 -17.95
C HIS A 139 5.03 -20.32 -16.71
N PHE A 140 6.22 -20.89 -16.93
CA PHE A 140 7.24 -21.02 -15.90
C PHE A 140 8.46 -20.14 -16.11
N THR A 141 8.91 -19.61 -14.98
CA THR A 141 10.10 -18.80 -14.77
C THR A 141 10.26 -18.66 -13.24
N THR A 142 11.16 -17.79 -12.79
CA THR A 142 11.26 -17.41 -11.39
C THR A 142 10.10 -16.50 -10.98
N PHE A 143 9.39 -16.86 -9.91
CA PHE A 143 8.35 -16.04 -9.30
C PHE A 143 8.72 -15.68 -7.86
N ALA A 144 8.33 -14.49 -7.43
CA ALA A 144 8.52 -14.02 -6.05
C ALA A 144 7.37 -13.11 -5.63
N ILE A 145 7.14 -13.01 -4.32
CA ILE A 145 6.34 -11.93 -3.75
C ILE A 145 7.24 -10.70 -3.68
N ILE A 146 6.77 -9.58 -4.23
CA ILE A 146 7.45 -8.29 -4.17
C ILE A 146 6.59 -7.35 -3.33
N GLY A 147 7.22 -6.71 -2.35
CA GLY A 147 6.63 -5.64 -1.56
C GLY A 147 7.29 -4.31 -1.91
N ALA A 148 6.52 -3.37 -2.45
CA ALA A 148 6.98 -2.01 -2.70
C ALA A 148 7.02 -1.22 -1.39
N VAL A 149 8.08 -0.43 -1.19
CA VAL A 149 8.17 0.49 -0.07
C VAL A 149 7.34 1.73 -0.41
N THR A 150 6.21 1.89 0.27
CA THR A 150 5.37 3.07 0.12
C THR A 150 5.94 4.18 1.01
N PRO A 151 6.41 5.32 0.44
CA PRO A 151 6.96 6.40 1.25
C PRO A 151 5.88 6.96 2.18
N ALA A 152 6.25 7.16 3.44
CA ALA A 152 5.33 7.74 4.42
C ALA A 152 4.81 9.11 3.93
N PRO A 153 3.51 9.40 4.10
CA PRO A 153 2.98 10.71 3.77
C PRO A 153 3.73 11.80 4.55
N PRO A 154 3.98 12.98 3.95
CA PRO A 154 4.69 14.05 4.62
C PRO A 154 3.95 14.47 5.91
N PRO A 155 4.67 14.87 6.98
CA PRO A 155 4.04 15.32 8.21
C PRO A 155 3.08 16.49 7.94
N PRO A 156 1.92 16.54 8.63
CA PRO A 156 0.99 17.65 8.47
C PRO A 156 1.66 18.98 8.86
N ALA A 157 1.39 20.03 8.06
CA ALA A 157 1.97 21.36 8.30
C ALA A 157 1.57 21.90 9.70
N PRO A 158 2.46 22.60 10.42
CA PRO A 158 2.13 23.21 11.71
C PRO A 158 0.93 24.16 11.63
N ALA A 159 0.22 24.34 12.74
CA ALA A 159 -0.86 25.31 12.85
C ALA A 159 -0.41 26.72 12.43
N ALA A 160 -1.19 27.37 11.57
CA ALA A 160 -0.92 28.70 11.05
C ALA A 160 -2.22 29.51 11.06
N PHE A 161 -2.22 30.67 11.74
CA PHE A 161 -3.45 31.41 11.99
C PHE A 161 -3.58 32.64 11.12
N LEU A 162 -4.74 32.79 10.50
CA LEU A 162 -5.15 33.99 9.79
C LEU A 162 -6.24 34.70 10.58
N VAL A 163 -6.02 35.98 10.87
CA VAL A 163 -7.03 36.87 11.48
C VAL A 163 -7.62 37.73 10.39
N SER A 164 -8.94 37.75 10.27
CA SER A 164 -9.66 38.47 9.22
C SER A 164 -10.99 39.04 9.72
N ASN A 165 -11.73 39.73 8.85
CA ASN A 165 -13.10 40.20 9.10
C ASN A 165 -13.25 41.03 10.39
N LEU A 166 -12.30 41.94 10.64
CA LEU A 166 -12.43 42.89 11.75
C LEU A 166 -13.69 43.74 11.55
N SER A 167 -14.59 43.69 12.53
CA SER A 167 -15.81 44.48 12.57
C SER A 167 -15.92 45.17 13.92
N ILE A 168 -16.23 46.47 13.91
CA ILE A 168 -16.39 47.31 15.09
C ILE A 168 -17.75 47.99 14.97
N LYS A 169 -18.64 47.78 15.95
CA LYS A 169 -19.99 48.35 15.92
C LYS A 169 -20.48 48.76 17.32
N PRO A 170 -21.06 49.96 17.47
CA PRO A 170 -21.08 51.05 16.48
C PRO A 170 -19.68 51.70 16.32
N ALA A 171 -19.52 52.57 15.31
CA ALA A 171 -18.23 53.21 15.00
C ALA A 171 -17.88 54.38 15.93
N GLU A 172 -18.89 54.97 16.57
CA GLU A 172 -18.78 56.09 17.51
C GLU A 172 -19.81 55.88 18.62
N VAL A 173 -19.42 56.22 19.85
CA VAL A 173 -20.23 56.05 21.06
C VAL A 173 -19.95 57.18 22.05
N GLU A 174 -20.89 57.46 22.94
CA GLU A 174 -20.65 58.33 24.09
C GLU A 174 -19.81 57.62 25.17
N PRO A 175 -19.16 58.35 26.09
CA PRO A 175 -18.47 57.73 27.21
C PRO A 175 -19.37 56.76 27.97
N LYS A 176 -18.82 55.60 28.35
CA LYS A 176 -19.49 54.48 29.05
C LYS A 176 -20.44 53.63 28.20
N GLU A 177 -20.60 53.92 26.93
CA GLU A 177 -21.33 53.04 26.02
C GLU A 177 -20.44 51.90 25.50
N ALA A 178 -21.08 50.78 25.16
CA ALA A 178 -20.39 49.55 24.77
C ALA A 178 -20.19 49.47 23.25
N VAL A 179 -18.98 49.09 22.83
CA VAL A 179 -18.62 48.78 21.45
C VAL A 179 -18.34 47.29 21.33
N ALA A 180 -18.97 46.64 20.34
CA ALA A 180 -18.71 45.26 19.97
C ALA A 180 -17.64 45.19 18.88
N ILE A 181 -16.59 44.40 19.13
CA ILE A 181 -15.45 44.20 18.23
C ILE A 181 -15.34 42.71 17.95
N SER A 182 -15.38 42.31 16.69
CA SER A 182 -15.26 40.90 16.30
C SER A 182 -14.21 40.69 15.22
N VAL A 183 -13.55 39.54 15.25
CA VAL A 183 -12.63 39.05 14.22
C VAL A 183 -12.89 37.57 13.96
N SER A 184 -12.58 37.11 12.75
CA SER A 184 -12.58 35.69 12.41
C SER A 184 -11.17 35.12 12.46
N ILE A 185 -10.97 34.04 13.20
CA ILE A 185 -9.69 33.33 13.33
C ILE A 185 -9.80 32.01 12.58
N ALA A 186 -8.95 31.78 11.59
CA ALA A 186 -8.89 30.52 10.84
C ALA A 186 -7.54 29.84 11.04
N ASN A 187 -7.54 28.55 11.36
CA ASN A 187 -6.34 27.72 11.30
C ASN A 187 -6.16 27.17 9.88
N THR A 188 -5.19 27.73 9.17
CA THR A 188 -4.79 27.36 7.79
C THR A 188 -3.70 26.29 7.75
N GLY A 189 -3.21 25.85 8.91
CA GLY A 189 -2.25 24.76 9.04
C GLY A 189 -2.90 23.38 8.98
N GLY A 190 -2.06 22.34 8.96
CA GLY A 190 -2.45 20.92 8.92
C GLY A 190 -2.63 20.27 10.29
N THR A 191 -2.25 20.95 11.38
CA THR A 191 -2.40 20.46 12.76
C THR A 191 -3.23 21.39 13.62
N GLU A 192 -3.81 20.87 14.72
CA GLU A 192 -4.46 21.69 15.73
C GLU A 192 -3.45 22.63 16.41
N GLY A 193 -3.89 23.85 16.71
CA GLY A 193 -3.10 24.76 17.52
C GLY A 193 -3.97 25.73 18.28
N SER A 194 -3.33 26.55 19.12
CA SER A 194 -3.98 27.68 19.77
C SER A 194 -3.48 29.01 19.24
N TYR A 195 -4.39 29.99 19.20
CA TYR A 195 -4.08 31.38 18.92
C TYR A 195 -4.67 32.29 20.01
N THR A 196 -3.88 33.24 20.50
CA THR A 196 -4.34 34.24 21.48
C THR A 196 -4.64 35.55 20.75
N VAL A 197 -5.91 35.87 20.63
CA VAL A 197 -6.38 37.15 20.09
C VAL A 197 -6.25 38.20 21.18
N VAL A 198 -5.42 39.21 20.96
CA VAL A 198 -5.25 40.35 21.88
C VAL A 198 -5.93 41.57 21.30
N LEU A 199 -6.93 42.11 22.00
CA LEU A 199 -7.54 43.39 21.65
C LEU A 199 -6.69 44.52 22.25
N THR A 200 -6.25 45.45 21.40
CA THR A 200 -5.57 46.67 21.82
C THR A 200 -6.35 47.90 21.37
N ILE A 201 -6.46 48.91 22.24
CA ILE A 201 -7.03 50.22 21.94
C ILE A 201 -5.96 51.26 22.24
N ASN A 202 -5.64 52.11 21.26
CA ASN A 202 -4.56 53.10 21.36
C ASN A 202 -3.21 52.50 21.81
N GLY A 203 -2.91 51.28 21.38
CA GLY A 203 -1.68 50.55 21.72
C GLY A 203 -1.67 49.89 23.10
N VAL A 204 -2.72 50.06 23.91
CA VAL A 204 -2.84 49.42 25.23
C VAL A 204 -3.68 48.15 25.12
N LYS A 205 -3.20 47.04 25.72
CA LYS A 205 -3.95 45.77 25.80
C LYS A 205 -5.17 45.94 26.71
N GLU A 206 -6.33 45.63 26.16
CA GLU A 206 -7.61 45.66 26.88
C GLU A 206 -7.98 44.28 27.43
N VAL A 207 -7.94 43.28 26.55
CA VAL A 207 -8.37 41.92 26.85
C VAL A 207 -7.74 40.96 25.85
N GLU A 208 -7.62 39.69 26.22
CA GLU A 208 -7.24 38.64 25.29
C GLU A 208 -8.15 37.43 25.40
N LYS A 209 -8.30 36.69 24.31
CA LYS A 209 -9.01 35.42 24.25
C LYS A 209 -8.17 34.41 23.50
N ARG A 210 -7.99 33.23 24.11
CA ARG A 210 -7.34 32.09 23.47
C ARG A 210 -8.39 31.23 22.77
N VAL A 211 -8.15 30.90 21.51
CA VAL A 211 -8.92 29.90 20.75
C VAL A 211 -8.03 28.72 20.42
N THR A 212 -8.59 27.53 20.41
CA THR A 212 -7.93 26.30 19.92
C THR A 212 -8.75 25.79 18.76
N LEU A 213 -8.10 25.59 17.61
CA LEU A 213 -8.77 25.22 16.37
C LEU A 213 -8.05 24.04 15.73
N ALA A 214 -8.82 23.00 15.42
CA ALA A 214 -8.37 21.93 14.55
C ALA A 214 -8.00 22.47 13.14
N ALA A 215 -7.24 21.68 12.38
CA ALA A 215 -6.82 22.03 11.03
C ALA A 215 -8.01 22.41 10.14
N GLY A 216 -7.88 23.51 9.40
CA GLY A 216 -8.92 24.03 8.51
C GLY A 216 -10.17 24.61 9.19
N LYS A 217 -10.23 24.66 10.53
CA LYS A 217 -11.37 25.24 11.24
C LYS A 217 -11.20 26.74 11.49
N SER A 218 -12.33 27.43 11.58
CA SER A 218 -12.39 28.85 11.92
C SER A 218 -13.39 29.12 13.04
N GLN A 219 -13.14 30.19 13.79
CA GLN A 219 -14.02 30.66 14.85
C GLN A 219 -14.03 32.19 14.90
N ASP A 220 -15.22 32.76 15.01
CA ASP A 220 -15.36 34.19 15.30
C ASP A 220 -15.16 34.46 16.79
N VAL A 221 -14.36 35.48 17.08
CA VAL A 221 -14.06 35.95 18.43
C VAL A 221 -14.58 37.37 18.56
N SER A 222 -15.46 37.59 19.53
CA SER A 222 -16.03 38.89 19.86
C SER A 222 -15.58 39.41 21.22
N PHE A 223 -15.42 40.72 21.33
CA PHE A 223 -15.13 41.47 22.54
C PHE A 223 -16.15 42.59 22.67
N THR A 224 -16.46 42.96 23.90
CA THR A 224 -17.29 44.13 24.21
C THR A 224 -16.50 45.02 25.17
N VAL A 225 -16.32 46.29 24.82
CA VAL A 225 -15.54 47.26 25.62
C VAL A 225 -16.35 48.54 25.78
N ALA A 226 -16.28 49.17 26.96
CA ALA A 226 -16.78 50.52 27.22
C ALA A 226 -15.68 51.32 27.91
N LYS A 227 -15.48 52.59 27.53
CA LYS A 227 -14.43 53.45 28.08
C LYS A 227 -15.04 54.63 28.84
N GLU A 228 -14.41 55.00 29.95
CA GLU A 228 -14.74 56.24 30.64
C GLU A 228 -14.17 57.46 29.87
N ALA A 229 -14.69 58.65 30.19
CA ALA A 229 -14.30 59.91 29.57
C ALA A 229 -12.86 60.32 29.88
#